data_AF-A0A7X6SQY3-F1
#
_entry.id   AF-A0A7X6SQY3-F1
#
_cell.length_a   1.000
_cell.length_b   1.000
_cell.length_c   1.000
_cell.angle_alpha   90.00
_cell.angle_beta   90.00
_cell.angle_gamma   90.00
#
_symmetry.space_group_name_H-M   'P 1'
#
loop_
_entity.id
_entity.type
_entity.pdbx_description
1 polymer ?
#
loop_
_entity_poly.entity_id
_entity_poly.type
_entity_poly.pdbx_seq_one_letter_code
_entity_poly.pdbx_strand_id
1 'polypeptide(L)'
;VPWSMNVAYSVNYSKFVNSSQLIQTLRLNGNLSLTKKMNVTFNSGYDFSRKEITMTQIAVTRDLHCWDMSFSWIPNGYVKMWEFSIRVKAAVLSDLKYERRKDYHDNF
;
A
#
# COMPACT_ATOMS: atom_id res chain seq x y z
N VAL A 1 -11.53 14.36 3.54
CA VAL A 1 -10.58 13.37 3.01
C VAL A 1 -9.18 13.82 3.43
N PRO A 2 -8.53 13.16 4.39
CA PRO A 2 -7.14 13.48 4.73
C PRO A 2 -6.24 12.96 3.60
N TRP A 3 -5.42 13.86 3.08
CA TRP A 3 -4.37 13.53 2.12
C TRP A 3 -3.05 14.02 2.70
N SER A 4 -1.98 13.30 2.41
CA SER A 4 -0.63 13.66 2.78
C SER A 4 0.26 13.42 1.57
N MET A 5 1.11 14.39 1.26
CA MET A 5 2.12 14.27 0.22
C MET A 5 3.45 14.70 0.82
N ASN A 6 4.45 13.87 0.63
CA ASN A 6 5.82 14.09 1.05
C ASN A 6 6.71 14.11 -0.18
N VAL A 7 7.40 15.23 -0.35
CA VAL A 7 8.40 15.42 -1.41
C VAL A 7 9.74 15.58 -0.73
N ALA A 8 10.67 14.68 -1.02
CA ALA A 8 12.02 14.72 -0.47
C ALA A 8 13.02 14.83 -1.60
N TYR A 9 13.84 15.89 -1.58
CA TYR A 9 14.93 16.09 -2.53
C TYR A 9 16.25 16.00 -1.78
N SER A 10 17.17 15.19 -2.28
CA SER A 10 18.47 14.95 -1.67
C SER A 10 19.58 15.13 -2.70
N VAL A 11 20.63 15.85 -2.33
CA VAL A 11 21.82 16.09 -3.15
C VAL A 11 23.03 15.62 -2.37
N ASN A 12 23.80 14.72 -2.97
CA ASN A 12 25.02 14.18 -2.40
C ASN A 12 26.19 14.47 -3.35
N TYR A 13 27.12 15.30 -2.89
CA TYR A 13 28.35 15.62 -3.60
C TYR A 13 29.51 14.88 -2.95
N SER A 14 30.20 14.05 -3.72
CA SER A 14 31.38 13.32 -3.27
C SER A 14 32.52 13.52 -4.26
N LYS A 15 33.71 13.82 -3.73
CA LYS A 15 34.91 14.06 -4.51
C LYS A 15 35.96 13.03 -4.11
N PHE A 16 36.18 12.04 -4.97
CA PHE A 16 37.34 11.16 -4.90
C PHE A 16 38.48 11.75 -5.73
N VAL A 17 39.72 11.35 -5.43
CA VAL A 17 40.96 11.91 -6.01
C VAL A 17 40.93 11.95 -7.55
N ASN A 18 40.20 11.04 -8.20
CA ASN A 18 40.05 10.97 -9.67
C ASN A 18 38.60 11.10 -10.19
N SER A 19 37.58 11.24 -9.34
CA SER A 19 36.19 11.34 -9.80
C SER A 19 35.32 12.20 -8.89
N SER A 20 34.59 13.14 -9.51
CA SER A 20 33.55 13.93 -8.84
C SER A 20 32.21 13.29 -9.16
N GLN A 21 31.49 12.80 -8.15
CA GLN A 21 30.13 12.26 -8.30
C GLN A 21 29.13 13.17 -7.59
N LEU A 22 28.16 13.66 -8.35
CA LEU A 22 27.04 14.45 -7.88
C LEU A 22 25.77 13.62 -8.08
N ILE A 23 25.24 13.08 -6.98
CA ILE A 23 24.01 12.27 -6.98
C ILE A 23 22.88 13.17 -6.52
N GLN A 24 21.82 13.27 -7.32
CA GLN A 24 20.61 14.00 -6.93
C GLN A 24 19.43 13.07 -7.06
N THR A 25 18.67 12.91 -5.98
CA THR A 25 17.51 12.02 -5.93
C THR A 25 16.31 12.80 -5.44
N LEU A 26 15.20 12.70 -6.17
CA LEU A 26 13.88 13.14 -5.75
C LEU A 26 13.06 11.90 -5.36
N ARG A 27 12.38 11.97 -4.22
CA ARG A 27 11.39 10.99 -3.78
C ARG A 27 10.06 11.69 -3.57
N LEU A 28 9.02 11.06 -4.07
CA LEU A 28 7.64 11.54 -4.03
C LEU A 28 6.81 10.43 -3.40
N ASN A 29 6.36 10.66 -2.17
CA ASN A 29 5.46 9.76 -1.47
C ASN A 29 4.13 10.47 -1.28
N GLY A 30 3.02 9.80 -1.54
CA GLY A 30 1.70 10.32 -1.24
C GLY A 30 0.80 9.25 -0.67
N ASN A 31 -0.06 9.67 0.23
CA ASN A 31 -1.09 8.86 0.85
C ASN A 31 -2.41 9.66 0.82
N LEU A 32 -3.40 9.12 0.13
CA LEU A 32 -4.69 9.72 -0.13
C LEU A 32 -5.79 8.77 0.39
N SER A 33 -6.44 9.16 1.48
CA SER A 33 -7.57 8.41 2.03
C SER A 33 -8.89 8.87 1.40
N LEU A 34 -9.18 8.39 0.18
CA LEU A 34 -10.33 8.76 -0.66
C LEU A 34 -11.68 8.62 0.07
N THR A 35 -11.81 7.64 0.96
CA THR A 35 -13.01 7.41 1.81
C THR A 35 -12.54 6.80 3.14
N LYS A 36 -13.37 6.79 4.20
CA LYS A 36 -13.02 6.14 5.49
C LYS A 36 -12.52 4.69 5.37
N LYS A 37 -12.88 4.00 4.28
CA LYS A 37 -12.55 2.61 4.01
C LYS A 37 -11.63 2.40 2.80
N MET A 38 -11.13 3.48 2.18
CA MET A 38 -10.28 3.38 0.99
C MET A 38 -9.07 4.28 1.16
N ASN A 39 -7.90 3.66 1.08
CA ASN A 39 -6.62 4.35 1.13
C ASN A 39 -5.80 4.03 -0.12
N VAL A 40 -5.21 5.06 -0.71
CA VAL A 40 -4.33 4.96 -1.86
C VAL A 40 -2.99 5.54 -1.46
N THR A 41 -1.94 4.75 -1.65
CA THR A 41 -0.57 5.17 -1.43
C THR A 41 0.17 5.08 -2.74
N PHE A 42 1.01 6.06 -3.02
CA PHE A 42 1.93 6.03 -4.14
C PHE A 42 3.31 6.46 -3.65
N ASN A 43 4.33 5.82 -4.17
CA ASN A 43 5.73 6.13 -3.94
C ASN A 43 6.40 6.12 -5.31
N SER A 44 7.10 7.20 -5.62
CA SER A 44 7.89 7.33 -6.83
C SER A 44 9.21 7.98 -6.47
N GLY A 45 10.23 7.74 -7.27
CA GLY A 45 11.47 8.49 -7.16
C GLY A 45 12.12 8.70 -8.51
N TYR A 46 13.03 9.66 -8.55
CA TYR A 46 13.75 10.06 -9.74
C TYR A 46 15.21 10.34 -9.37
N ASP A 47 16.13 9.66 -10.03
CA ASP A 47 17.56 9.90 -9.90
C ASP A 47 18.02 10.75 -11.09
N PHE A 48 18.38 12.02 -10.83
CA PHE A 48 18.85 12.92 -11.88
C PHE A 48 20.28 12.60 -12.33
N SER A 49 21.08 11.92 -11.51
CA SER A 49 22.44 11.51 -11.89
C SER A 49 22.40 10.42 -12.95
N ARG A 50 21.44 9.50 -12.84
CA ARG A 50 21.21 8.44 -13.84
C ARG A 50 20.17 8.83 -14.89
N LYS A 51 19.43 9.92 -14.68
CA LYS A 51 18.26 10.36 -15.45
C LYS A 51 17.18 9.28 -15.55
N GLU A 52 17.04 8.48 -14.49
CA GLU A 52 16.15 7.33 -14.44
C GLU A 52 15.07 7.52 -13.38
N ILE A 53 13.85 7.12 -13.73
CA ILE A 53 12.76 6.98 -12.75
C ILE A 53 13.07 5.72 -11.93
N THR A 54 13.18 5.88 -10.60
CA THR A 54 13.40 4.76 -9.69
C THR A 54 12.12 3.96 -9.50
N MET A 55 12.12 3.01 -8.57
CA MET A 55 10.96 2.16 -8.31
C MET A 55 9.72 3.01 -7.98
N THR A 56 8.68 2.86 -8.80
CA THR A 56 7.37 3.47 -8.56
C THR A 56 6.45 2.38 -8.05
N GLN A 57 5.86 2.58 -6.87
CA GLN A 57 4.89 1.67 -6.27
C GLN A 57 3.58 2.41 -6.04
N ILE A 58 2.48 1.77 -6.42
CA ILE A 58 1.13 2.21 -6.13
C ILE A 58 0.47 1.11 -5.31
N ALA A 59 -0.04 1.43 -4.13
CA ALA A 59 -0.78 0.48 -3.33
C ALA A 59 -2.15 1.05 -2.93
N VAL A 60 -3.20 0.31 -3.24
CA VAL A 60 -4.59 0.64 -2.94
C VAL A 60 -5.14 -0.40 -1.97
N THR A 61 -5.70 0.06 -0.87
CA THR A 61 -6.37 -0.78 0.13
C THR A 61 -7.81 -0.34 0.28
N ARG A 62 -8.75 -1.29 0.23
CA ARG A 62 -10.17 -1.01 0.40
C ARG A 62 -10.82 -2.04 1.34
N ASP A 63 -11.55 -1.54 2.33
CA ASP A 63 -12.33 -2.30 3.29
C ASP A 63 -13.81 -2.36 2.84
N LEU A 64 -14.33 -3.57 2.66
CA LEU A 64 -15.71 -3.86 2.25
C LEU A 64 -16.54 -4.45 3.40
N HIS A 65 -16.20 -4.14 4.65
CA HIS A 65 -16.83 -4.64 5.89
C HIS A 65 -16.46 -6.08 6.22
N CYS A 66 -16.72 -6.99 5.28
CA CYS A 66 -16.42 -8.41 5.45
C CYS A 66 -15.11 -8.80 4.76
N TRP A 67 -14.69 -8.06 3.74
CA TRP A 67 -13.52 -8.37 2.91
C TRP A 67 -12.54 -7.20 2.90
N ASP A 68 -11.26 -7.49 2.99
CA ASP A 68 -10.17 -6.56 2.71
C ASP A 68 -9.59 -6.85 1.33
N MET A 69 -9.58 -5.82 0.49
CA MET A 69 -8.86 -5.84 -0.77
C MET A 69 -7.58 -5.01 -0.64
N SER A 70 -6.46 -5.59 -1.05
CA SER A 70 -5.21 -4.85 -1.25
C SER A 70 -4.64 -5.13 -2.63
N PHE A 71 -4.30 -4.07 -3.33
CA PHE A 71 -3.67 -4.08 -4.64
C PHE A 71 -2.35 -3.34 -4.54
N SER A 72 -1.24 -3.96 -4.92
CA SER A 72 0.07 -3.34 -5.03
C SER A 72 0.56 -3.48 -6.47
N TRP A 73 1.01 -2.38 -7.07
CA TRP A 73 1.47 -2.36 -8.44
C TRP A 73 2.77 -1.58 -8.56
N ILE A 74 3.77 -2.21 -9.16
CA ILE A 74 5.07 -1.63 -9.44
C ILE A 74 5.23 -1.56 -10.96
N PRO A 75 4.81 -0.47 -11.62
CA PRO A 75 4.92 -0.31 -13.07
C PRO A 75 6.37 -0.17 -13.53
N ASN A 76 7.19 0.52 -12.73
CA ASN A 76 8.54 0.95 -13.09
C ASN A 76 9.52 0.57 -11.98
N GLY A 77 10.73 0.14 -12.37
CA GLY A 77 11.78 -0.30 -11.46
C GLY A 77 12.48 -1.56 -11.97
N TYR A 78 13.44 -2.06 -11.19
CA TYR A 78 14.13 -3.33 -11.46
C TYR A 78 13.19 -4.53 -11.44
N VAL A 79 12.11 -4.45 -10.65
CA VAL A 79 11.07 -5.47 -10.54
C VAL A 79 9.75 -4.86 -10.99
N LYS A 80 9.13 -5.45 -12.02
CA LYS A 80 7.78 -5.11 -12.47
C LYS A 80 6.86 -6.20 -12.01
N MET A 81 5.99 -5.89 -11.05
CA MET A 81 5.02 -6.84 -10.53
C MET A 81 3.72 -6.15 -10.18
N TRP A 82 2.67 -6.93 -10.11
CA TRP A 82 1.41 -6.52 -9.52
C TRP A 82 0.94 -7.67 -8.64
N GLU A 83 0.38 -7.30 -7.49
CA GLU A 83 -0.18 -8.23 -6.53
C GLU A 83 -1.58 -7.73 -6.19
N PHE A 84 -2.55 -8.62 -6.38
CA PHE A 84 -3.91 -8.40 -5.94
C PHE A 84 -4.26 -9.48 -4.93
N SER A 85 -4.66 -9.07 -3.72
CA SER A 85 -5.07 -9.99 -2.69
C SER A 85 -6.41 -9.57 -2.09
N ILE A 86 -7.31 -10.53 -1.94
CA ILE A 86 -8.57 -10.37 -1.24
C ILE A 86 -8.61 -11.32 -0.05
N ARG A 87 -8.93 -10.80 1.14
CA ARG A 87 -8.99 -11.56 2.38
C ARG A 87 -10.35 -11.38 3.03
N VAL A 88 -10.94 -12.45 3.54
CA VAL A 88 -12.18 -12.39 4.33
C VAL A 88 -11.81 -12.08 5.79
N LYS A 89 -12.36 -11.00 6.36
CA LYS A 89 -12.29 -10.72 7.79
C LYS A 89 -13.11 -11.77 8.54
N ALA A 90 -12.48 -12.46 9.48
CA ALA A 90 -13.10 -13.52 10.28
C ALA A 90 -14.36 -13.09 11.08
N ALA A 91 -14.70 -11.80 11.14
CA ALA A 91 -15.90 -11.30 11.81
C ALA A 91 -17.23 -11.88 11.26
N VAL A 92 -17.28 -12.30 9.98
CA VAL A 92 -18.48 -12.94 9.39
C VAL A 92 -18.75 -14.33 9.97
N LEU A 93 -17.73 -15.01 10.50
CA LEU A 93 -17.90 -16.35 11.09
C LEU A 93 -18.50 -16.30 12.51
N SER A 94 -18.58 -15.13 13.16
CA SER A 94 -19.18 -15.01 14.49
C SER A 94 -20.69 -14.76 14.46
N ASP A 95 -21.23 -14.17 13.39
CA ASP A 95 -22.67 -13.86 13.28
C ASP A 95 -23.51 -15.08 12.81
N LEU A 96 -22.84 -16.13 12.31
CA LEU A 96 -23.46 -17.41 11.98
C LEU A 96 -23.39 -18.44 13.12
N LYS A 97 -23.13 -18.01 14.36
CA LYS A 97 -23.40 -18.87 15.53
C LYS A 97 -24.86 -18.68 15.98
N TYR A 98 -25.79 -19.06 15.11
CA TYR A 98 -27.20 -19.22 15.48
C TYR A 98 -27.37 -20.54 16.26
N GLU A 99 -27.09 -20.52 17.56
CA GLU A 99 -27.43 -21.64 18.45
C GLU A 99 -28.94 -21.65 18.71
N ARG A 100 -29.70 -22.36 17.86
CA ARG A 100 -31.11 -22.68 18.13
C ARG A 100 -31.17 -23.87 19.08
N ARG A 101 -31.10 -23.64 20.39
CA ARG A 101 -31.52 -24.65 21.38
C ARG A 101 -33.04 -24.72 21.39
N LYS A 102 -33.57 -25.83 20.86
CA LYS A 102 -34.98 -26.20 21.00
C LYS A 102 -35.02 -27.30 22.05
N ASP A 103 -35.13 -26.91 23.31
CA ASP A 103 -35.37 -27.85 24.41
C ASP A 103 -36.81 -28.36 24.28
N TYR A 104 -36.94 -29.60 23.80
CA TYR A 104 -38.13 -30.42 24.01
C TYR A 104 -37.89 -31.25 25.26
N HIS A 105 -38.04 -30.63 26.42
CA HIS A 105 -38.35 -31.39 27.63
C HIS A 105 -39.85 -31.67 27.63
N ASP A 106 -40.22 -32.68 26.87
CA ASP A 106 -41.46 -33.43 27.05
C ASP A 106 -41.04 -34.81 27.54
N ASN A 107 -41.30 -35.10 28.81
CA ASN A 107 -41.25 -36.44 29.38
C ASN A 107 -42.10 -36.45 30.65
N PHE A 108 -43.32 -36.97 30.47
CA PHE A 108 -44.21 -37.72 31.37
C PHE A 108 -44.21 -37.42 32.87
#